data_AF-A0A9D9P9R8-F1
#
_entry.id   AF-A0A9D9P9R8-F1
#
_cell.length_a   1.000
_cell.length_b   1.000
_cell.length_c   1.000
_cell.angle_alpha   90.00
_cell.angle_beta   90.00
_cell.angle_gamma   90.00
#
_symmetry.space_group_name_H-M   'P 1'
#
loop_
_entity.id
_entity.type
_entity.pdbx_description
1 polymer ?
#
loop_
_entity_poly.entity_id
_entity_poly.type
_entity_poly.pdbx_seq_one_letter_code
_entity_poly.pdbx_strand_id
1 'polypeptide(L)'
;MVSLTRMVRVGVVLIALITGFVGARSALAHADYVSSDPPANGTVTTAPERVVIVFSQELKPEGNTIRVTDARGNQVDRGDTALDRTDPNRKTLVVSLNPGLSDGVYTVNWKNTSTDGHSETGRFRFRISSGTTAPAPLPATSGSELPWLILLSLGTGVLLIGALVRRHALRRS
;
A
#
# COMPACT_ATOMS: atom_id res chain seq x y z
N MET A 1 -23.88 15.07 61.12
CA MET A 1 -22.77 15.89 60.58
C MET A 1 -21.69 14.95 60.08
N VAL A 2 -21.66 14.65 58.78
CA VAL A 2 -20.58 13.83 58.21
C VAL A 2 -19.31 14.68 58.30
N SER A 3 -18.39 14.30 59.20
CA SER A 3 -17.20 15.07 59.55
C SER A 3 -16.46 15.53 58.29
N LEU A 4 -16.13 16.83 58.22
CA LEU A 4 -15.41 17.49 57.13
C LEU A 4 -14.17 16.71 56.68
N THR A 5 -13.52 16.01 57.62
CA THR A 5 -12.37 15.12 57.40
C THR A 5 -12.69 13.96 56.44
N ARG A 6 -13.92 13.45 56.45
CA ARG A 6 -14.39 12.36 55.59
C ARG A 6 -14.58 12.84 54.14
N MET A 7 -15.05 14.08 53.95
CA MET A 7 -15.20 14.69 52.62
C MET A 7 -13.86 15.05 51.99
N VAL A 8 -12.90 15.56 52.78
CA VAL A 8 -11.53 15.83 52.30
C VAL A 8 -10.83 14.54 51.86
N ARG A 9 -10.95 13.46 52.63
CA ARG A 9 -10.36 12.15 52.27
C ARG A 9 -10.95 11.58 50.98
N VAL A 10 -12.27 11.66 50.80
CA VAL A 10 -12.93 11.21 49.56
C VAL A 10 -12.50 12.06 48.36
N GLY A 11 -12.38 13.39 48.54
CA GLY A 11 -11.89 14.29 47.49
C GLY A 11 -10.47 13.95 47.05
N VAL A 12 -9.56 13.68 47.99
CA VAL A 12 -8.17 13.30 47.69
C VAL A 12 -8.10 11.96 46.95
N VAL A 13 -8.90 10.96 47.36
CA VAL A 13 -8.94 9.65 46.68
C VAL A 13 -9.47 9.77 45.25
N LEU A 14 -10.51 10.58 45.02
CA LEU A 14 -11.05 10.84 43.69
C LEU A 14 -10.05 11.56 42.78
N ILE A 15 -9.33 12.57 43.29
CA ILE A 15 -8.29 13.27 42.52
C ILE A 15 -7.15 12.31 42.18
N ALA A 16 -6.71 11.46 43.12
CA ALA A 16 -5.69 10.45 42.85
C ALA A 16 -6.13 9.43 41.78
N LEU A 17 -7.38 8.97 41.81
CA LEU A 17 -7.94 8.05 40.81
C LEU A 17 -8.06 8.70 39.42
N ILE A 18 -8.46 9.97 39.35
CA ILE A 18 -8.55 10.72 38.07
C ILE A 18 -7.15 10.98 37.50
N THR A 19 -6.17 11.32 38.35
CA THR A 19 -4.78 11.57 37.91
C THR A 19 -4.10 10.29 37.42
N GLY A 20 -4.43 9.13 38.01
CA GLY A 20 -3.88 7.83 37.63
C GLY A 20 -4.30 7.35 36.22
N PHE A 21 -5.36 7.90 35.65
CA PHE A 21 -5.84 7.54 34.29
C PHE A 21 -5.25 8.43 33.18
N VAL A 22 -4.58 9.53 33.53
CA VAL A 22 -3.96 10.45 32.59
C VAL A 22 -2.55 9.96 32.25
N GLY A 23 -2.47 8.96 31.36
CA GLY A 23 -1.23 8.68 30.63
C GLY A 23 -0.61 7.30 30.88
N ALA A 24 -1.33 6.24 30.54
CA ALA A 24 -0.65 5.05 30.03
C ALA A 24 -0.02 5.43 28.68
N ARG A 25 1.20 5.99 28.71
CA ARG A 25 2.03 6.05 27.51
C ARG A 25 2.29 4.61 27.10
N SER A 26 1.72 4.17 25.98
CA SER A 26 2.13 2.90 25.39
C SER A 26 3.65 2.90 25.29
N ALA A 27 4.31 2.02 26.02
CA ALA A 27 5.74 1.81 25.87
C ALA A 27 5.93 1.15 24.50
N LEU A 28 6.18 1.95 23.46
CA LEU A 28 6.62 1.43 22.17
C LEU A 28 8.07 0.93 22.33
N ALA A 29 8.20 -0.30 22.81
CA ALA A 29 9.49 -0.97 22.95
C ALA A 29 10.00 -1.48 21.59
N HIS A 30 9.10 -2.01 20.75
CA HIS A 30 9.48 -2.68 19.51
C HIS A 30 9.69 -1.71 18.35
N ALA A 31 10.73 -1.96 17.54
CA ALA A 31 10.96 -1.29 16.26
C ALA A 31 10.07 -1.88 15.15
N ASP A 32 8.76 -1.69 15.25
CA ASP A 32 7.82 -2.20 14.26
C ASP A 32 8.10 -1.65 12.85
N TYR A 33 7.84 -2.47 11.83
CA TYR A 33 7.87 -2.04 10.43
C TYR A 33 6.82 -0.94 10.18
N VAL A 34 7.25 0.17 9.57
CA VAL A 34 6.37 1.30 9.20
C VAL A 34 6.15 1.36 7.70
N SER A 35 7.23 1.37 6.91
CA SER A 35 7.16 1.48 5.45
C SER A 35 8.43 0.97 4.78
N SER A 36 8.38 0.80 3.46
CA SER A 36 9.54 0.46 2.65
C SER A 36 9.49 1.09 1.27
N ASP A 37 10.66 1.24 0.67
CA ASP A 37 10.84 1.51 -0.75
C ASP A 37 11.81 0.46 -1.31
N PRO A 38 11.41 -0.43 -2.24
CA PRO A 38 10.08 -0.55 -2.86
C PRO A 38 8.94 -0.82 -1.87
N PRO A 39 7.69 -0.44 -2.20
CA PRO A 39 6.55 -0.66 -1.33
C PRO A 39 6.26 -2.14 -1.11
N ALA A 40 6.01 -2.52 0.14
CA ALA A 40 5.62 -3.88 0.49
C ALA A 40 4.37 -4.34 -0.29
N ASN A 41 4.47 -5.52 -0.88
CA ASN A 41 3.53 -6.15 -1.80
C ASN A 41 3.19 -5.30 -3.04
N GLY A 42 3.96 -4.25 -3.31
CA GLY A 42 3.78 -3.37 -4.46
C GLY A 42 4.53 -3.84 -5.70
N THR A 43 4.27 -3.14 -6.81
CA THR A 43 4.95 -3.33 -8.10
C THR A 43 5.65 -2.03 -8.50
N VAL A 44 6.91 -2.13 -8.91
CA VAL A 44 7.70 -1.04 -9.48
C VAL A 44 7.98 -1.32 -10.95
N THR A 45 8.01 -0.28 -11.77
CA THR A 45 8.24 -0.39 -13.22
C THR A 45 9.72 -0.36 -13.60
N THR A 46 10.59 0.03 -12.67
CA THR A 46 12.03 0.13 -12.84
C THR A 46 12.72 -0.63 -11.72
N ALA A 47 13.83 -1.31 -12.04
CA ALA A 47 14.63 -2.00 -11.04
C ALA A 47 15.21 -0.99 -10.03
N PRO A 48 14.93 -1.14 -8.72
CA PRO A 48 15.43 -0.25 -7.69
C PRO A 48 16.92 -0.50 -7.44
N GLU A 49 17.66 0.56 -7.10
CA GLU A 49 19.09 0.46 -6.76
C GLU A 49 19.33 -0.02 -5.32
N ARG A 50 18.32 0.10 -4.46
CA ARG A 50 18.39 -0.22 -3.03
C ARG A 50 17.01 -0.58 -2.49
N VAL A 51 17.00 -1.25 -1.35
CA VAL A 51 15.82 -1.38 -0.50
C VAL A 51 16.02 -0.50 0.72
N VAL A 52 14.99 0.28 1.05
CA VAL A 52 14.90 1.13 2.24
C VAL A 52 13.75 0.63 3.10
N ILE A 53 13.95 0.51 4.42
CA ILE A 53 12.91 0.13 5.38
C ILE A 53 12.93 1.12 6.53
N VAL A 54 11.76 1.68 6.85
CA VAL A 54 11.55 2.61 7.97
C VAL A 54 10.85 1.87 9.11
N PHE A 55 11.33 2.09 10.33
CA PHE A 55 10.81 1.48 11.56
C PHE A 55 10.24 2.54 12.52
N SER A 56 9.49 2.09 13.52
CA SER A 56 8.82 2.99 14.48
C SER A 56 9.79 3.56 15.53
N GLN A 57 10.88 2.84 15.83
CA GLN A 57 11.87 3.16 16.88
C GLN A 57 13.28 3.33 16.34
N GLU A 58 14.11 4.00 17.14
CA GLU A 58 15.56 4.12 16.89
C GLU A 58 16.24 2.75 16.97
N LEU A 59 17.15 2.49 16.03
CA LEU A 59 17.88 1.25 15.93
C LEU A 59 19.31 1.35 16.47
N LYS A 60 19.83 0.25 16.99
CA LYS A 60 21.26 0.12 17.30
C LYS A 60 22.09 0.14 16.01
N PRO A 61 23.38 0.55 16.06
CA PRO A 61 24.26 0.48 14.90
C PRO A 61 24.47 -0.95 14.37
N GLU A 62 24.43 -1.93 15.26
CA GLU A 62 24.73 -3.34 14.98
C GLU A 62 23.50 -4.24 15.19
N GLY A 63 23.55 -5.47 14.68
CA GLY A 63 22.49 -6.46 14.85
C GLY A 63 21.32 -6.33 13.88
N ASN A 64 21.45 -5.48 12.86
CA ASN A 64 20.47 -5.30 11.79
C ASN A 64 20.90 -6.04 10.52
N THR A 65 19.94 -6.54 9.75
CA THR A 65 20.20 -7.21 8.46
C THR A 65 19.02 -7.06 7.53
N ILE A 66 19.28 -6.80 6.25
CA ILE A 66 18.33 -6.97 5.16
C ILE A 66 18.94 -7.96 4.17
N ARG A 67 18.15 -8.95 3.76
CA ARG A 67 18.49 -9.92 2.72
C ARG A 67 17.38 -9.94 1.67
N VAL A 68 17.75 -9.72 0.43
CA VAL A 68 16.84 -9.69 -0.72
C VAL A 68 17.13 -10.87 -1.63
N THR A 69 16.11 -11.65 -1.94
CA THR A 69 16.23 -12.83 -2.82
C THR A 69 15.26 -12.77 -3.98
N ASP A 70 15.66 -13.33 -5.13
CA ASP A 70 14.78 -13.56 -6.27
C ASP A 70 13.81 -14.74 -6.01
N ALA A 71 12.94 -15.04 -6.98
CA ALA A 71 11.99 -16.14 -6.91
C ALA A 71 12.65 -17.55 -6.87
N ARG A 72 13.93 -17.66 -7.23
CA ARG A 72 14.72 -18.90 -7.16
C ARG A 72 15.48 -19.02 -5.83
N GLY A 73 15.40 -18.01 -4.96
CA GLY A 73 16.11 -17.96 -3.68
C GLY A 73 17.54 -17.43 -3.78
N ASN A 74 17.99 -16.97 -4.94
CA ASN A 74 19.31 -16.38 -5.08
C ASN A 74 19.33 -15.01 -4.41
N GLN A 75 20.41 -14.71 -3.69
CA GLN A 75 20.63 -13.39 -3.13
C GLN A 75 20.91 -12.37 -4.24
N VAL A 76 20.21 -11.23 -4.20
CA VAL A 76 20.33 -10.16 -5.20
C VAL A 76 20.69 -8.80 -4.59
N ASP A 77 20.98 -8.77 -3.30
CA ASP A 77 21.58 -7.63 -2.61
C ASP A 77 23.10 -7.75 -2.47
N ARG A 78 23.75 -6.65 -2.07
CA ARG A 78 25.22 -6.57 -1.87
C ARG A 78 25.68 -6.96 -0.47
N GLY A 79 24.76 -7.31 0.44
CA GLY A 79 25.07 -7.64 1.83
C GLY A 79 25.53 -6.46 2.69
N ASP A 80 25.37 -5.23 2.21
CA ASP A 80 25.86 -4.00 2.82
C ASP A 80 24.79 -3.27 3.65
N THR A 81 23.99 -4.03 4.41
CA THR A 81 22.94 -3.44 5.26
C THR A 81 23.54 -2.42 6.21
N ALA A 82 22.99 -1.20 6.20
CA ALA A 82 23.42 -0.12 7.08
C ALA A 82 22.23 0.75 7.52
N LEU A 83 22.43 1.49 8.61
CA LEU A 83 21.56 2.63 8.93
C LEU A 83 21.72 3.71 7.87
N ASP A 84 20.59 4.32 7.49
CA ASP A 84 20.61 5.52 6.67
C ASP A 84 21.28 6.66 7.44
N ARG A 85 22.42 7.14 6.95
CA ARG A 85 23.17 8.24 7.57
C ARG A 85 22.47 9.59 7.42
N THR A 86 21.50 9.69 6.52
CA THR A 86 20.71 10.90 6.29
C THR A 86 19.48 10.99 7.21
N ASP A 87 19.10 9.89 7.86
CA ASP A 87 18.03 9.85 8.85
C ASP A 87 18.57 10.20 10.25
N PRO A 88 18.32 11.41 10.78
CA PRO A 88 18.81 11.81 12.10
C PRO A 88 18.19 11.00 13.23
N ASN A 89 17.04 10.35 13.01
CA ASN A 89 16.36 9.53 14.00
C ASN A 89 16.83 8.08 13.99
N ARG A 90 17.68 7.70 13.02
CA ARG A 90 18.29 6.36 12.89
C ARG A 90 17.25 5.23 12.96
N LYS A 91 16.11 5.44 12.29
CA LYS A 91 15.00 4.48 12.19
C LYS A 91 14.95 3.78 10.84
N THR A 92 15.92 4.05 9.98
CA THR A 92 15.89 3.64 8.59
C THR A 92 17.07 2.73 8.27
N LEU A 93 16.79 1.54 7.72
CA LEU A 93 17.80 0.64 7.18
C LEU A 93 17.79 0.69 5.66
N VAL A 94 18.98 0.53 5.08
CA VAL A 94 19.21 0.50 3.64
C VAL A 94 20.10 -0.68 3.30
N VAL A 95 19.83 -1.33 2.16
CA VAL A 95 20.75 -2.28 1.52
C VAL A 95 20.78 -2.04 0.01
N SER A 96 21.95 -2.10 -0.60
CA SER A 96 22.09 -1.94 -2.04
C SER A 96 21.74 -3.23 -2.78
N LEU A 97 21.10 -3.06 -3.94
CA LEU A 97 20.77 -4.15 -4.84
C LEU A 97 21.82 -4.30 -5.94
N ASN A 98 21.91 -5.50 -6.49
CA ASN A 98 22.72 -5.76 -7.68
C ASN A 98 22.07 -5.07 -8.89
N PRO A 99 22.87 -4.51 -9.81
CA PRO A 99 22.33 -3.92 -11.03
C PRO A 99 21.71 -4.99 -11.94
N GLY A 100 20.80 -4.57 -12.82
CA GLY A 100 20.24 -5.45 -13.85
C GLY A 100 19.22 -6.48 -13.34
N LEU A 101 18.54 -6.20 -12.23
CA LEU A 101 17.44 -7.05 -11.76
C LEU A 101 16.37 -7.19 -12.83
N SER A 102 16.04 -8.44 -13.17
CA SER A 102 15.01 -8.76 -14.16
C SER A 102 13.60 -8.56 -13.60
N ASP A 103 12.61 -8.50 -14.48
CA ASP A 103 11.21 -8.57 -14.08
C ASP A 103 10.93 -9.85 -13.27
N GLY A 104 10.21 -9.70 -12.16
CA GLY A 104 10.00 -10.81 -11.24
C GLY A 104 9.56 -10.39 -9.84
N VAL A 105 9.34 -11.40 -9.00
CA VAL A 105 9.01 -11.21 -7.59
C VAL A 105 10.28 -11.36 -6.75
N TYR A 106 10.47 -10.42 -5.84
CA TYR A 106 11.59 -10.36 -4.93
C TYR A 106 11.08 -10.44 -3.49
N THR A 107 11.82 -11.14 -2.64
CA THR A 107 11.51 -11.29 -1.22
C THR A 107 12.56 -10.56 -0.39
N VAL A 108 12.11 -9.65 0.46
CA VAL A 108 12.95 -8.91 1.41
C VAL A 108 12.72 -9.51 2.79
N ASN A 109 13.74 -10.11 3.37
CA ASN A 109 13.76 -10.54 4.77
C ASN A 109 14.59 -9.53 5.56
N TRP A 110 14.12 -9.14 6.74
CA TRP A 110 14.83 -8.19 7.58
C TRP A 110 14.87 -8.67 9.03
N LYS A 111 15.91 -8.21 9.74
CA LYS A 111 16.06 -8.24 11.18
C LYS A 111 16.46 -6.84 11.63
N ASN A 112 15.82 -6.32 12.66
CA ASN A 112 16.23 -5.08 13.30
C ASN A 112 16.61 -5.35 14.76
N THR A 113 17.28 -4.38 15.38
CA THR A 113 17.48 -4.33 16.83
C THR A 113 17.30 -2.89 17.31
N SER A 114 16.26 -2.64 18.11
CA SER A 114 15.99 -1.32 18.70
C SER A 114 16.99 -0.98 19.82
N THR A 115 17.09 0.30 20.15
CA THR A 115 17.95 0.78 21.24
C THR A 115 17.57 0.21 22.61
N ASP A 116 16.31 -0.19 22.80
CA ASP A 116 15.83 -0.90 23.99
C ASP A 116 16.35 -2.35 24.11
N GLY A 117 16.94 -2.89 23.05
CA GLY A 117 17.57 -4.22 23.00
C GLY A 117 16.70 -5.34 22.44
N HIS A 118 15.44 -5.09 22.09
CA HIS A 118 14.63 -6.10 21.40
C HIS A 118 15.02 -6.22 19.93
N SER A 119 15.04 -7.45 19.42
CA SER A 119 15.19 -7.72 18.00
C SER A 119 13.88 -8.20 17.41
N GLU A 120 13.51 -7.66 16.26
CA GLU A 120 12.36 -8.12 15.49
C GLU A 120 12.83 -8.61 14.12
N THR A 121 12.09 -9.56 13.56
CA THR A 121 12.29 -10.06 12.19
C THR A 121 11.01 -9.99 11.42
N GLY A 122 11.11 -9.70 10.13
CA GLY A 122 9.95 -9.75 9.25
C GLY A 122 10.33 -9.94 7.80
N ARG A 123 9.30 -9.92 6.95
CA ARG A 123 9.45 -10.14 5.52
C ARG A 123 8.33 -9.46 4.75
N PHE A 124 8.68 -8.93 3.58
CA PHE A 124 7.71 -8.54 2.57
C PHE A 124 8.20 -8.93 1.18
N ARG A 125 7.36 -8.75 0.17
CA ARG A 125 7.72 -8.95 -1.24
C ARG A 125 7.50 -7.68 -2.04
N PHE A 126 8.22 -7.52 -3.14
CA PHE A 126 7.87 -6.53 -4.16
C PHE A 126 8.04 -7.17 -5.54
N ARG A 127 7.44 -6.55 -6.56
CA ARG A 127 7.54 -7.01 -7.94
C ARG A 127 8.20 -5.94 -8.81
N ILE A 128 9.10 -6.36 -9.70
CA ILE A 128 9.58 -5.54 -10.81
C ILE A 128 8.78 -5.95 -12.05
N SER A 129 8.18 -4.98 -12.75
CA SER A 129 7.42 -5.19 -13.98
C SER A 129 7.63 -4.01 -14.93
N SER A 130 8.67 -4.12 -15.76
CA SER A 130 8.97 -3.20 -16.85
C SER A 130 7.88 -3.40 -17.91
N GLY A 131 6.91 -2.50 -18.04
CA GLY A 131 5.68 -2.67 -18.84
C GLY A 131 5.84 -2.82 -20.36
N THR A 132 6.80 -3.61 -20.86
CA THR A 132 7.04 -3.84 -22.27
C THR A 132 6.22 -5.04 -22.75
N THR A 133 4.93 -4.83 -23.03
CA THR A 133 4.21 -5.40 -24.19
C THR A 133 2.86 -4.69 -24.29
N ALA A 134 2.83 -3.53 -24.95
CA ALA A 134 1.69 -3.23 -25.81
C ALA A 134 2.01 -3.90 -27.16
N PRO A 135 1.14 -4.76 -27.73
CA PRO A 135 1.28 -5.17 -29.12
C PRO A 135 1.40 -3.90 -29.96
N ALA A 136 2.34 -3.88 -30.91
CA ALA A 136 2.36 -2.83 -31.92
C ALA A 136 0.93 -2.68 -32.49
N PRO A 137 0.40 -1.46 -32.67
CA PRO A 137 -0.88 -1.29 -33.34
C PRO A 137 -0.81 -2.09 -34.65
N LEU A 138 -1.69 -3.08 -34.81
CA LEU A 138 -1.87 -3.70 -36.12
C LEU A 138 -2.08 -2.55 -37.12
N PRO A 139 -1.42 -2.55 -38.29
CA PRO A 139 -1.69 -1.52 -39.28
C PRO A 139 -3.20 -1.52 -39.52
N ALA A 140 -3.84 -0.40 -39.21
CA ALA A 140 -5.24 -0.21 -39.57
C ALA A 140 -5.28 -0.31 -41.09
N THR A 141 -5.80 -1.43 -41.61
CA THR A 141 -6.23 -1.50 -43.00
C THR A 141 -7.35 -0.49 -43.09
N SER A 142 -7.03 0.73 -43.54
CA SER A 142 -8.03 1.72 -43.93
C SER A 142 -8.95 1.02 -44.91
N GLY A 143 -10.14 0.66 -44.44
CA GLY A 143 -11.19 0.08 -45.23
C GLY A 143 -11.45 1.01 -46.40
N SER A 144 -11.28 0.48 -47.60
CA SER A 144 -11.63 1.09 -48.87
C SER A 144 -12.98 1.82 -48.74
N GLU A 145 -12.97 3.14 -48.89
CA GLU A 145 -14.20 3.88 -49.11
C GLU A 145 -14.82 3.36 -50.41
N LEU A 146 -15.89 2.59 -50.28
CA LEU A 146 -16.70 2.23 -51.42
C LEU A 146 -17.35 3.52 -51.94
N PRO A 147 -17.23 3.84 -53.24
CA PRO A 147 -17.77 5.07 -53.80
C PRO A 147 -19.28 5.16 -53.55
N TRP A 148 -19.72 6.35 -53.15
CA TRP A 148 -21.07 6.81 -52.80
C TRP A 148 -22.16 6.62 -53.87
N LEU A 149 -21.94 5.82 -54.91
CA LEU A 149 -22.91 5.53 -55.98
C LEU A 149 -24.04 4.57 -55.57
N ILE A 150 -24.14 4.17 -54.30
CA ILE A 150 -25.28 3.40 -53.79
C ILE A 150 -26.15 4.30 -52.90
N LEU A 151 -26.80 5.29 -53.50
CA LEU A 151 -27.98 5.96 -52.95
C LEU A 151 -29.16 5.65 -53.87
N LEU A 152 -30.01 4.66 -53.53
CA LEU A 152 -31.41 4.61 -53.99
C LEU A 152 -32.25 3.59 -53.21
N SER A 153 -32.84 4.03 -52.09
CA SER A 153 -34.17 3.56 -51.68
C SER A 153 -34.88 4.66 -50.89
N LEU A 154 -35.88 5.26 -51.54
CA LEU A 154 -36.76 6.37 -51.17
C LEU A 154 -37.55 6.08 -49.87
N GLY A 155 -37.80 7.07 -48.98
CA GLY A 155 -39.00 7.95 -48.96
C GLY A 155 -40.29 7.13 -48.76
N THR A 156 -41.13 7.25 -47.74
CA THR A 156 -41.82 8.37 -47.05
C THR A 156 -42.67 7.71 -45.93
N GLY A 157 -42.92 8.25 -44.74
CA GLY A 157 -43.77 9.42 -44.51
C GLY A 157 -44.53 9.35 -43.16
N VAL A 158 -44.65 10.53 -42.55
CA VAL A 158 -45.81 11.07 -41.80
C VAL A 158 -46.06 10.64 -40.34
N LEU A 159 -45.75 11.60 -39.46
CA LEU A 159 -46.31 11.89 -38.13
C LEU A 159 -47.82 11.59 -37.98
N LEU A 160 -48.25 11.01 -36.85
CA LEU A 160 -49.45 11.50 -36.15
C LEU A 160 -49.37 11.34 -34.63
N ILE A 161 -49.89 12.40 -34.01
CA ILE A 161 -49.97 12.78 -32.61
C ILE A 161 -51.03 11.94 -31.87
N GLY A 162 -50.72 11.64 -30.60
CA GLY A 162 -51.61 11.88 -29.45
C GLY A 162 -53.04 11.34 -29.46
N ALA A 163 -53.30 10.64 -28.35
CA ALA A 163 -54.55 10.65 -27.60
C ALA A 163 -55.62 9.60 -27.96
N LEU A 164 -55.85 8.78 -26.93
CA LEU A 164 -57.15 8.55 -26.30
C LEU A 164 -57.90 7.28 -26.72
N VAL A 165 -58.54 6.75 -25.68
CA VAL A 165 -59.67 5.82 -25.66
C VAL A 165 -59.24 4.34 -25.58
N ARG A 166 -58.91 3.83 -24.39
CA ARG A 166 -59.84 3.37 -23.33
C ARG A 166 -60.37 1.95 -23.59
N ARG A 167 -59.85 1.04 -22.75
CA ARG A 167 -60.49 -0.14 -22.12
C ARG A 167 -61.08 -1.22 -23.05
N HIS A 168 -60.49 -2.41 -23.02
CA HIS A 168 -61.23 -3.63 -22.68
C HIS A 168 -60.28 -4.81 -22.42
N ALA A 169 -60.08 -5.15 -21.13
CA ALA A 169 -59.72 -6.51 -20.72
C ALA A 169 -60.05 -6.67 -19.23
N LEU A 170 -61.34 -6.70 -18.94
CA LEU A 170 -61.83 -7.34 -17.72
C LEU A 170 -61.76 -8.86 -17.90
N ARG A 171 -61.61 -9.54 -16.76
CA ARG A 171 -61.90 -10.95 -16.48
C ARG A 171 -60.87 -11.98 -16.91
N ARG A 172 -60.17 -12.51 -15.90
CA ARG A 172 -60.33 -13.85 -15.26
C ARG A 172 -59.07 -13.99 -14.37
N SER A 173 -59.09 -14.34 -13.10
CA SER A 173 -60.07 -14.86 -12.14
C SER A 173 -59.45 -14.66 -10.75
#